data_AF-A0A2S0NJK2-F1
#
_entry.id   AF-A0A2S0NJK2-F1
#
_cell.length_a   1.000
_cell.length_b   1.000
_cell.length_c   1.000
_cell.angle_alpha   90.00
_cell.angle_beta   90.00
_cell.angle_gamma   90.00
#
_symmetry.space_group_name_H-M   'P 1'
#
loop_
_entity.id
_entity.type
_entity.pdbx_description
1 polymer ?
#
loop_
_entity_poly.entity_id
_entity_poly.type
_entity_poly.pdbx_seq_one_letter_code
_entity_poly.pdbx_strand_id
1 'polypeptide(L)'
;MKKLLMLLGSISIIVGSVSTVIACDNPRFNQDSINVQSMFENAIKTEFDRANEVTTQLIAEQYKIDFNDNKIKVKDVIIELNYIPPTHDQPGSFHVVFAPTVAGKYNQAKEIKSSNNVIVYDVQVAFEAAIAEELNYANEIKTRSAADNYKAPKIEGVDITNDYIAPLPNATSKFQAAFNPKETEIYRDAAPRSSNANIINYEDPAIQAEFEKEIADEKKHANEIKTHKQAEEYKNNFDPTKIQDVKIELKYTAPTLKTWGSFYVIFHPTPFGNYKGASSTPSNRNTFKYDHQIFFEKAIESEWKRAEQVRKRKDAHNYTPPVIEGVDILKEYVEPTIQTPSSFQVIFTPTANGIYKGAKSLNTKKVIIKYEAIDIKEYWNAIGPMTIKFQSVESKNDICNLWTHFGGKESDCPPPPDNPYKPKVITNTEEIRGVKIIYTVTNWYDWNIEIKIEFNPIENNIYSDVGKYEILKKSLLFT
;
A
#
# COMPACT_ATOMS: atom_id res chain seq x y z
N MET A 1 14.94 -70.62 -2.46
CA MET A 1 16.33 -71.13 -2.62
C MET A 1 17.23 -69.95 -2.93
N LYS A 2 17.89 -69.38 -1.91
CA LYS A 2 19.35 -69.46 -1.68
C LYS A 2 20.20 -68.96 -2.87
N LYS A 3 20.76 -67.75 -2.74
CA LYS A 3 22.21 -67.58 -2.55
C LYS A 3 22.53 -66.21 -1.93
N LEU A 4 23.11 -66.32 -0.74
CA LEU A 4 23.72 -65.33 0.14
C LEU A 4 25.23 -65.65 0.11
N LEU A 5 26.08 -64.64 -0.07
CA LEU A 5 27.51 -64.61 0.27
C LEU A 5 27.91 -63.13 0.22
N MET A 6 27.94 -62.37 1.33
CA MET A 6 28.98 -62.31 2.37
C MET A 6 30.41 -62.31 1.84
N LEU A 7 31.05 -61.14 1.92
CA LEU A 7 32.43 -61.03 2.43
C LEU A 7 32.58 -59.70 3.20
N LEU A 8 32.51 -59.82 4.51
CA LEU A 8 33.09 -58.89 5.49
C LEU A 8 34.61 -59.11 5.51
N GLY A 9 35.39 -58.07 5.79
CA GLY A 9 36.72 -58.26 6.38
C GLY A 9 37.75 -57.18 6.08
N SER A 10 37.76 -56.13 6.89
CA SER A 10 39.00 -55.61 7.49
C SER A 10 38.68 -54.55 8.54
N ILE A 11 38.34 -55.05 9.73
CA ILE A 11 38.61 -54.40 11.01
C ILE A 11 40.14 -54.45 11.18
N SER A 12 40.79 -53.30 11.24
CA SER A 12 42.15 -53.18 11.79
C SER A 12 42.08 -52.34 13.04
N ILE A 13 41.85 -53.04 14.14
CA ILE A 13 42.23 -52.62 15.49
C ILE A 13 43.76 -52.65 15.53
N ILE A 14 44.38 -51.49 15.75
CA ILE A 14 45.75 -51.43 16.29
C ILE A 14 45.62 -50.85 17.70
N VAL A 15 45.66 -51.76 18.68
CA VAL A 15 46.04 -51.47 20.06
C VAL A 15 47.55 -51.66 20.12
N GLY A 16 48.28 -50.58 20.38
CA GLY A 16 49.71 -50.57 20.60
C GLY A 16 50.05 -49.52 21.64
N SER A 17 50.06 -49.96 22.90
CA SER A 17 50.47 -49.19 24.07
C SER A 17 51.90 -48.69 23.95
N VAL A 18 52.10 -47.38 24.02
CA VAL A 18 53.32 -46.81 24.59
C VAL A 18 52.93 -45.66 25.49
N SER A 19 53.17 -45.88 26.78
CA SER A 19 53.08 -44.90 27.84
C SER A 19 54.16 -43.84 27.65
N THR A 20 53.75 -42.58 27.56
CA THR A 20 54.59 -41.45 27.97
C THR A 20 53.73 -40.45 28.72
N VAL A 21 54.07 -40.25 29.98
CA VAL A 21 53.41 -39.36 30.93
C VAL A 21 54.09 -38.00 30.85
N ILE A 22 53.25 -36.99 30.59
CA ILE A 22 53.30 -35.57 30.98
C ILE A 22 54.54 -34.76 30.57
N ALA A 23 54.31 -33.86 29.60
CA ALA A 23 54.62 -32.44 29.82
C ALA A 23 53.29 -31.68 29.82
N CYS A 24 53.00 -31.01 30.93
CA CYS A 24 51.87 -30.09 31.05
C CYS A 24 52.10 -28.92 30.10
N ASP A 25 51.39 -28.88 28.98
CA ASP A 25 51.05 -27.63 28.31
C ASP A 25 49.62 -27.68 27.80
N ASN A 26 48.89 -26.63 28.14
CA ASN A 26 47.44 -26.50 28.18
C ASN A 26 46.84 -26.32 26.76
N PRO A 27 46.06 -27.26 26.18
CA PRO A 27 45.42 -27.04 24.89
C PRO A 27 44.05 -26.39 25.08
N ARG A 28 43.99 -25.21 25.70
CA ARG A 28 42.72 -24.49 25.96
C ARG A 28 42.28 -23.52 24.87
N PHE A 29 42.90 -23.55 23.68
CA PHE A 29 42.55 -22.62 22.60
C PHE A 29 41.95 -23.24 21.33
N ASN A 30 41.90 -24.57 21.19
CA ASN A 30 41.39 -25.22 19.97
C ASN A 30 40.21 -26.18 20.17
N GLN A 31 39.84 -26.55 21.40
CA GLN A 31 38.80 -27.56 21.63
C GLN A 31 37.38 -26.94 21.69
N ASP A 32 37.28 -25.69 22.16
CA ASP A 32 36.00 -24.97 22.22
C ASP A 32 35.56 -24.45 20.84
N SER A 33 36.51 -24.04 19.98
CA SER A 33 36.22 -23.57 18.61
C SER A 33 35.76 -24.68 17.67
N ILE A 34 36.32 -25.89 17.79
CA ILE A 34 35.90 -27.08 17.02
C ILE A 34 34.47 -27.50 17.39
N ASN A 35 34.10 -27.39 18.68
CA ASN A 35 32.77 -27.74 19.15
C ASN A 35 31.72 -26.73 18.65
N VAL A 36 32.01 -25.43 18.70
CA VAL A 36 31.12 -24.37 18.20
C VAL A 36 30.90 -24.47 16.68
N GLN A 37 31.95 -24.80 15.90
CA GLN A 37 31.84 -24.99 14.46
C GLN A 37 30.92 -26.17 14.09
N SER A 38 31.07 -27.32 14.74
CA SER A 38 30.22 -28.49 14.47
C SER A 38 28.76 -28.24 14.89
N MET A 39 28.53 -27.49 15.98
CA MET A 39 27.18 -27.08 16.37
C MET A 39 26.54 -26.13 15.35
N PHE A 40 27.32 -25.23 14.75
CA PHE A 40 26.87 -24.34 13.69
C PHE A 40 26.50 -25.13 12.41
N GLU A 41 27.37 -26.04 11.97
CA GLU A 41 27.12 -26.94 10.83
C GLU A 41 25.82 -27.74 10.99
N ASN A 42 25.59 -28.31 12.16
CA ASN A 42 24.37 -29.06 12.45
C ASN A 42 23.13 -28.16 12.48
N ALA A 43 23.24 -26.91 12.97
CA ALA A 43 22.13 -25.98 13.04
C ALA A 43 21.65 -25.51 11.66
N ILE A 44 22.56 -25.40 10.69
CA ILE A 44 22.24 -24.99 9.31
C ILE A 44 22.00 -26.17 8.37
N LYS A 45 22.28 -27.42 8.80
CA LYS A 45 22.36 -28.59 7.92
C LYS A 45 21.18 -28.74 6.96
N THR A 46 19.95 -28.63 7.46
CA THR A 46 18.75 -28.79 6.63
C THR A 46 18.67 -27.74 5.52
N GLU A 47 18.91 -26.47 5.84
CA GLU A 47 18.87 -25.38 4.86
C GLU A 47 20.09 -25.40 3.94
N PHE A 48 21.25 -25.82 4.45
CA PHE A 48 22.46 -26.02 3.66
C PHE A 48 22.26 -27.12 2.61
N ASP A 49 21.74 -28.27 3.01
CA ASP A 49 21.43 -29.39 2.10
C ASP A 49 20.37 -28.96 1.08
N ARG A 50 19.29 -28.28 1.52
CA ARG A 50 18.26 -27.73 0.62
C ARG A 50 18.82 -26.74 -0.39
N ALA A 51 19.73 -25.85 0.02
CA ALA A 51 20.39 -24.90 -0.88
C ALA A 51 21.28 -25.61 -1.91
N ASN A 52 21.96 -26.70 -1.52
CA ASN A 52 22.78 -27.51 -2.43
C ASN A 52 21.95 -28.27 -3.48
N GLU A 53 20.69 -28.59 -3.18
CA GLU A 53 19.80 -29.29 -4.11
C GLU A 53 19.18 -28.37 -5.18
N VAL A 54 19.35 -27.04 -5.07
CA VAL A 54 18.79 -26.08 -6.02
C VAL A 54 19.55 -26.11 -7.34
N THR A 55 19.05 -26.85 -8.31
CA THR A 55 19.68 -27.03 -9.63
C THR A 55 18.85 -26.47 -10.80
N THR A 56 17.59 -26.12 -10.56
CA THR A 56 16.68 -25.62 -11.61
C THR A 56 16.15 -24.22 -11.29
N GLN A 57 15.76 -23.49 -12.34
CA GLN A 57 15.19 -22.14 -12.19
C GLN A 57 13.95 -22.14 -11.32
N LEU A 58 13.05 -23.13 -11.49
CA LEU A 58 11.83 -23.25 -10.71
C LEU A 58 12.11 -23.39 -9.21
N ILE A 59 13.06 -24.26 -8.84
CA ILE A 59 13.42 -24.49 -7.44
C ILE A 59 14.12 -23.25 -6.86
N ALA A 60 14.96 -22.57 -7.64
CA ALA A 60 15.64 -21.34 -7.22
C ALA A 60 14.67 -20.18 -6.96
N GLU A 61 13.67 -19.98 -7.83
CA GLU A 61 12.61 -18.98 -7.61
C GLU A 61 11.75 -19.32 -6.40
N GLN A 62 11.38 -20.59 -6.20
CA GLN A 62 10.62 -21.00 -5.03
C GLN A 62 11.42 -20.79 -3.73
N TYR A 63 12.72 -21.09 -3.73
CA TYR A 63 13.60 -20.82 -2.60
C TYR A 63 13.67 -19.33 -2.29
N LYS A 64 13.80 -18.49 -3.32
CA LYS A 64 13.80 -17.03 -3.19
C LYS A 64 12.49 -16.51 -2.58
N ILE A 65 11.35 -17.04 -3.01
CA ILE A 65 10.04 -16.70 -2.42
C ILE A 65 10.02 -17.09 -0.93
N ASP A 66 10.39 -18.31 -0.59
CA ASP A 66 10.41 -18.78 0.80
C ASP A 66 11.38 -17.98 1.69
N PHE A 67 12.51 -17.54 1.12
CA PHE A 67 13.46 -16.65 1.77
C PHE A 67 12.84 -15.28 2.06
N ASN A 68 12.23 -14.64 1.05
CA ASN A 68 11.58 -13.33 1.19
C ASN A 68 10.34 -13.39 2.12
N ASP A 69 9.62 -14.50 2.10
CA ASP A 69 8.49 -14.80 3.00
C ASP A 69 8.95 -15.13 4.43
N ASN A 70 10.26 -15.04 4.73
CA ASN A 70 10.79 -15.27 6.06
C ASN A 70 10.58 -16.70 6.58
N LYS A 71 10.37 -17.69 5.70
CA LYS A 71 10.22 -19.11 6.06
C LYS A 71 11.57 -19.78 6.31
N ILE A 72 12.64 -19.26 5.70
CA ILE A 72 14.01 -19.76 5.85
C ILE A 72 14.69 -18.97 6.97
N LYS A 73 14.77 -19.55 8.16
CA LYS A 73 15.38 -18.92 9.34
C LYS A 73 16.12 -19.94 10.19
N VAL A 74 17.35 -19.63 10.56
CA VAL A 74 18.11 -20.36 11.57
C VAL A 74 18.47 -19.37 12.68
N LYS A 75 18.16 -19.72 13.93
CA LYS A 75 18.42 -18.84 15.08
C LYS A 75 19.92 -18.57 15.22
N ASP A 76 20.27 -17.32 15.52
CA ASP A 76 21.66 -16.85 15.70
C ASP A 76 22.54 -16.94 14.44
N VAL A 77 21.90 -16.99 13.25
CA VAL A 77 22.55 -17.06 11.94
C VAL A 77 21.96 -16.02 11.00
N ILE A 78 22.82 -15.29 10.31
CA ILE A 78 22.51 -14.42 9.17
C ILE A 78 22.58 -15.30 7.91
N ILE A 79 21.53 -15.26 7.11
CA ILE A 79 21.44 -16.02 5.85
C ILE A 79 21.40 -15.02 4.71
N GLU A 80 22.33 -15.14 3.76
CA GLU A 80 22.37 -14.32 2.56
C GLU A 80 22.13 -15.19 1.32
N LEU A 81 21.08 -14.86 0.56
CA LEU A 81 20.76 -15.53 -0.69
C LEU A 81 21.44 -14.81 -1.86
N ASN A 82 22.35 -15.51 -2.54
CA ASN A 82 23.01 -15.03 -3.75
C ASN A 82 22.45 -15.78 -4.95
N TYR A 83 21.41 -15.21 -5.56
CA TYR A 83 20.75 -15.79 -6.72
C TYR A 83 20.75 -14.81 -7.89
N ILE A 84 21.41 -15.23 -8.97
CA ILE A 84 21.39 -14.58 -10.29
C ILE A 84 20.50 -15.46 -11.17
N PRO A 85 19.31 -14.98 -11.59
CA PRO A 85 18.43 -15.77 -12.45
C PRO A 85 19.09 -16.05 -13.80
N PRO A 86 18.89 -17.26 -14.37
CA PRO A 86 19.35 -17.53 -15.73
C PRO A 86 18.60 -16.65 -16.74
N THR A 87 19.29 -16.32 -17.82
CA THR A 87 18.67 -15.76 -19.03
C THR A 87 18.78 -16.77 -20.16
N HIS A 88 18.09 -16.51 -21.28
CA HIS A 88 18.23 -17.34 -22.48
C HIS A 88 19.70 -17.53 -22.89
N ASP A 89 20.52 -16.49 -22.76
CA ASP A 89 21.89 -16.48 -23.27
C ASP A 89 22.95 -16.84 -22.21
N GLN A 90 22.58 -16.81 -20.93
CA GLN A 90 23.53 -17.01 -19.83
C GLN A 90 22.92 -17.84 -18.70
N PRO A 91 23.63 -18.89 -18.24
CA PRO A 91 23.19 -19.63 -17.08
C PRO A 91 23.20 -18.74 -15.84
N GLY A 92 22.26 -19.00 -14.95
CA GLY A 92 22.17 -18.36 -13.64
C GLY A 92 23.12 -18.99 -12.64
N SER A 93 23.18 -18.39 -11.46
CA SER A 93 23.91 -18.96 -10.32
C SER A 93 23.08 -18.86 -9.05
N PHE A 94 23.22 -19.85 -8.19
CA PHE A 94 22.54 -19.91 -6.92
C PHE A 94 23.50 -20.41 -5.84
N HIS A 95 23.66 -19.63 -4.78
CA HIS A 95 24.25 -20.12 -3.53
C HIS A 95 23.75 -19.32 -2.33
N VAL A 96 23.90 -19.90 -1.15
CA VAL A 96 23.48 -19.30 0.12
C VAL A 96 24.67 -19.25 1.05
N VAL A 97 24.86 -18.11 1.71
CA VAL A 97 25.88 -17.90 2.73
C VAL A 97 25.21 -17.91 4.09
N PHE A 98 25.74 -18.72 5.00
CA PHE A 98 25.33 -18.79 6.39
C PHE A 98 26.45 -18.20 7.24
N ALA A 99 26.19 -17.08 7.91
CA ALA A 99 27.14 -16.39 8.77
C ALA A 99 26.62 -16.31 10.21
N PRO A 100 27.40 -16.70 11.23
CA PRO A 100 26.95 -16.58 12.61
C PRO A 100 26.82 -15.11 13.04
N THR A 101 25.87 -14.80 13.92
CA THR A 101 25.76 -13.43 14.48
C THR A 101 26.85 -13.16 15.52
N VAL A 102 27.34 -11.93 15.58
CA VAL A 102 28.41 -11.49 16.51
C VAL A 102 28.06 -11.69 18.00
N ALA A 103 26.79 -11.62 18.37
CA ALA A 103 26.30 -11.83 19.73
C ALA A 103 25.62 -13.20 19.93
N GLY A 104 25.65 -14.05 18.90
CA GLY A 104 24.92 -15.32 18.88
C GLY A 104 25.67 -16.50 19.47
N LYS A 105 24.95 -17.60 19.63
CA LYS A 105 25.48 -18.89 20.10
C LYS A 105 26.68 -19.41 19.29
N TYR A 106 26.79 -19.01 18.03
CA TYR A 106 27.80 -19.51 17.08
C TYR A 106 28.88 -18.47 16.73
N ASN A 107 29.03 -17.40 17.51
CA ASN A 107 29.89 -16.25 17.17
C ASN A 107 31.39 -16.57 16.95
N GLN A 108 31.85 -17.77 17.29
CA GLN A 108 33.22 -18.27 17.02
C GLN A 108 33.31 -19.19 15.79
N ALA A 109 32.19 -19.54 15.17
CA ALA A 109 32.15 -20.33 13.94
C ALA A 109 32.53 -19.48 12.73
N LYS A 110 33.03 -20.13 11.69
CA LYS A 110 33.27 -19.52 10.38
C LYS A 110 32.02 -19.63 9.51
N GLU A 111 31.85 -18.66 8.61
CA GLU A 111 30.80 -18.71 7.60
C GLU A 111 30.90 -19.99 6.76
N ILE A 112 29.73 -20.52 6.37
CA ILE A 112 29.62 -21.67 5.48
C ILE A 112 28.82 -21.26 4.26
N LYS A 113 29.29 -21.66 3.08
CA LYS A 113 28.65 -21.37 1.79
C LYS A 113 28.15 -22.66 1.19
N SER A 114 26.91 -22.68 0.72
CA SER A 114 26.44 -23.77 -0.13
C SER A 114 27.27 -23.83 -1.41
N SER A 115 27.11 -24.93 -2.14
CA SER A 115 27.62 -25.08 -3.50
C SER A 115 27.13 -23.94 -4.37
N ASN A 116 27.99 -23.50 -5.29
CA ASN A 116 27.61 -22.54 -6.33
C ASN A 116 26.95 -23.30 -7.47
N ASN A 117 25.64 -23.45 -7.38
CA ASN A 117 24.85 -24.20 -8.34
C ASN A 117 24.63 -23.36 -9.60
N VAL A 118 24.88 -23.97 -10.76
CA VAL A 118 24.57 -23.38 -12.05
C VAL A 118 23.09 -23.64 -12.34
N ILE A 119 22.33 -22.58 -12.58
CA ILE A 119 20.90 -22.67 -12.85
C ILE A 119 20.70 -22.54 -14.36
N VAL A 120 20.09 -23.55 -14.98
CA VAL A 120 19.81 -23.55 -16.41
C VAL A 120 18.46 -22.88 -16.67
N TYR A 121 18.39 -22.09 -17.74
CA TYR A 121 17.15 -21.47 -18.20
C TYR A 121 16.15 -22.54 -18.66
N ASP A 122 14.96 -22.56 -18.06
CA ASP A 122 13.90 -23.48 -18.47
C ASP A 122 13.09 -22.87 -19.62
N VAL A 123 13.56 -23.15 -20.84
CA VAL A 123 12.94 -22.64 -22.07
C VAL A 123 11.49 -23.10 -22.23
N GLN A 124 11.13 -24.29 -21.74
CA GLN A 124 9.77 -24.83 -21.84
C GLN A 124 8.82 -24.07 -20.92
N VAL A 125 9.21 -23.85 -19.67
CA VAL A 125 8.41 -23.09 -18.70
C VAL A 125 8.25 -21.65 -19.16
N ALA A 126 9.30 -21.03 -19.68
CA ALA A 126 9.23 -19.68 -20.23
C ALA A 126 8.29 -19.59 -21.45
N PHE A 127 8.36 -20.57 -22.36
CA PHE A 127 7.46 -20.67 -23.51
C PHE A 127 6.00 -20.83 -23.07
N GLU A 128 5.72 -21.75 -22.14
CA GLU A 128 4.37 -21.98 -21.62
C GLU A 128 3.79 -20.75 -20.94
N ALA A 129 4.60 -20.04 -20.15
CA ALA A 129 4.19 -18.78 -19.54
C ALA A 129 3.88 -17.70 -20.59
N ALA A 130 4.68 -17.62 -21.67
CA ALA A 130 4.48 -16.65 -22.75
C ALA A 130 3.18 -16.88 -23.53
N ILE A 131 2.76 -18.14 -23.71
CA ILE A 131 1.55 -18.49 -24.47
C ILE A 131 0.31 -18.68 -23.60
N ALA A 132 0.45 -18.85 -22.28
CA ALA A 132 -0.62 -19.31 -21.38
C ALA A 132 -1.94 -18.54 -21.56
N GLU A 133 -1.88 -17.21 -21.64
CA GLU A 133 -3.08 -16.39 -21.79
C GLU A 133 -3.78 -16.59 -23.14
N GLU A 134 -3.02 -16.75 -24.21
CA GLU A 134 -3.57 -16.96 -25.55
C GLU A 134 -4.07 -18.40 -25.73
N LEU A 135 -3.35 -19.38 -25.18
CA LEU A 135 -3.79 -20.76 -25.11
C LEU A 135 -5.14 -20.89 -24.40
N ASN A 136 -5.31 -20.19 -23.28
CA ASN A 136 -6.58 -20.14 -22.55
C ASN A 136 -7.68 -19.45 -23.36
N TYR A 137 -7.41 -18.34 -24.04
CA TYR A 137 -8.40 -17.67 -24.89
C TYR A 137 -8.86 -18.57 -26.06
N ALA A 138 -7.92 -19.21 -26.74
CA ALA A 138 -8.22 -20.15 -27.83
C ALA A 138 -9.09 -21.33 -27.36
N ASN A 139 -8.91 -21.79 -26.11
CA ASN A 139 -9.74 -22.83 -25.50
C ASN A 139 -11.20 -22.41 -25.30
N GLU A 140 -11.51 -21.11 -25.26
CA GLU A 140 -12.89 -20.61 -25.09
C GLU A 140 -13.64 -20.40 -26.42
N ILE A 141 -12.94 -20.49 -27.56
CA ILE A 141 -13.56 -20.31 -28.88
C ILE A 141 -14.37 -21.55 -29.24
N LYS A 142 -15.69 -21.45 -29.14
CA LYS A 142 -16.66 -22.54 -29.39
C LYS A 142 -17.76 -22.18 -30.40
N THR A 143 -17.78 -20.94 -30.89
CA THR A 143 -18.73 -20.46 -31.91
C THR A 143 -18.06 -20.19 -33.23
N ARG A 144 -18.86 -20.22 -34.30
CA ARG A 144 -18.42 -19.79 -35.63
C ARG A 144 -17.97 -18.33 -35.64
N SER A 145 -18.76 -17.43 -35.05
CA SER A 145 -18.48 -15.99 -35.01
C SER A 145 -17.16 -15.67 -34.32
N ALA A 146 -16.82 -16.36 -33.22
CA ALA A 146 -15.55 -16.16 -32.54
C ALA A 146 -14.36 -16.74 -33.33
N ALA A 147 -14.53 -17.90 -33.95
CA ALA A 147 -13.51 -18.52 -34.79
C ALA A 147 -13.23 -17.69 -36.05
N ASP A 148 -14.27 -17.23 -36.75
CA ASP A 148 -14.18 -16.38 -37.95
C ASP A 148 -13.44 -15.06 -37.68
N ASN A 149 -13.53 -14.52 -36.46
CA ASN A 149 -12.92 -13.26 -36.06
C ASN A 149 -11.62 -13.43 -35.26
N TYR A 150 -11.16 -14.66 -35.03
CA TYR A 150 -9.94 -14.93 -34.30
C TYR A 150 -8.72 -14.35 -35.03
N LYS A 151 -8.03 -13.43 -34.38
CA LYS A 151 -6.78 -12.85 -34.87
C LYS A 151 -5.66 -13.22 -33.91
N ALA A 152 -4.77 -14.09 -34.38
CA ALA A 152 -3.60 -14.50 -33.62
C ALA A 152 -2.79 -13.27 -33.17
N PRO A 153 -2.49 -13.12 -31.87
CA PRO A 153 -1.63 -12.04 -31.41
C PRO A 153 -0.19 -12.27 -31.87
N LYS A 154 0.59 -11.19 -31.90
CA LYS A 154 2.03 -11.31 -32.10
C LYS A 154 2.69 -11.61 -30.75
N ILE A 155 3.12 -12.86 -30.54
CA ILE A 155 3.98 -13.26 -29.43
C ILE A 155 5.40 -13.42 -29.99
N GLU A 156 6.38 -12.75 -29.37
CA GLU A 156 7.79 -12.87 -29.76
C GLU A 156 8.25 -14.34 -29.63
N GLY A 157 9.00 -14.85 -30.61
CA GLY A 157 9.47 -16.24 -30.60
C GLY A 157 8.45 -17.31 -30.98
N VAL A 158 7.19 -16.96 -31.25
CA VAL A 158 6.11 -17.94 -31.45
C VAL A 158 5.32 -17.65 -32.72
N ASP A 159 5.20 -18.66 -33.57
CA ASP A 159 4.25 -18.68 -34.68
C ASP A 159 2.94 -19.32 -34.23
N ILE A 160 1.86 -18.54 -34.33
CA ILE A 160 0.51 -18.99 -33.96
C ILE A 160 -0.29 -19.22 -35.24
N THR A 161 -0.68 -20.46 -35.45
CA THR A 161 -1.57 -20.87 -36.54
C THR A 161 -2.88 -21.35 -35.93
N ASN A 162 -3.98 -21.23 -36.67
CA ASN A 162 -5.23 -21.88 -36.29
C ASN A 162 -5.69 -22.85 -37.39
N ASP A 163 -6.17 -24.01 -36.96
CA ASP A 163 -6.87 -24.99 -37.78
C ASP A 163 -8.37 -24.73 -37.60
N TYR A 164 -8.96 -24.03 -38.57
CA TYR A 164 -10.38 -23.72 -38.60
C TYR A 164 -10.90 -23.58 -40.03
N ILE A 165 -12.05 -24.20 -40.28
CA ILE A 165 -12.82 -24.10 -41.51
C ILE A 165 -14.26 -23.76 -41.12
N ALA A 166 -14.94 -22.85 -41.80
CA ALA A 166 -16.32 -22.55 -41.45
C ALA A 166 -17.23 -23.79 -41.64
N PRO A 167 -18.04 -24.19 -40.63
CA PRO A 167 -18.93 -25.34 -40.74
C PRO A 167 -20.05 -25.10 -41.76
N LEU A 168 -20.40 -26.15 -42.52
CA LEU A 168 -21.56 -26.17 -43.41
C LEU A 168 -22.86 -26.45 -42.62
N PRO A 169 -24.05 -26.16 -43.19
CA PRO A 169 -25.36 -26.31 -42.50
C PRO A 169 -25.69 -27.64 -41.83
N ASN A 170 -25.02 -28.72 -42.23
CA ASN A 170 -25.23 -30.06 -41.69
C ASN A 170 -23.91 -30.72 -41.23
N ALA A 171 -22.87 -29.92 -40.97
CA ALA A 171 -21.54 -30.41 -40.59
C ALA A 171 -21.00 -29.64 -39.39
N THR A 172 -20.22 -30.32 -38.55
CA THR A 172 -19.42 -29.66 -37.53
C THR A 172 -18.06 -29.29 -38.10
N SER A 173 -17.43 -28.28 -37.51
CA SER A 173 -16.02 -27.95 -37.75
C SER A 173 -15.24 -28.03 -36.44
N LYS A 174 -13.95 -27.78 -36.52
CA LYS A 174 -13.02 -27.74 -35.39
C LYS A 174 -12.30 -26.40 -35.41
N PHE A 175 -12.14 -25.79 -34.24
CA PHE A 175 -11.19 -24.72 -34.00
C PHE A 175 -10.07 -25.24 -33.11
N GLN A 176 -8.82 -25.06 -33.52
CA GLN A 176 -7.65 -25.33 -32.69
C GLN A 176 -6.52 -24.36 -33.02
N ALA A 177 -6.02 -23.62 -32.03
CA ALA A 177 -4.81 -22.83 -32.16
C ALA A 177 -3.57 -23.68 -31.84
N ALA A 178 -2.54 -23.60 -32.67
CA ALA A 178 -1.24 -24.20 -32.45
C ALA A 178 -0.20 -23.10 -32.23
N PHE A 179 0.62 -23.29 -31.19
CA PHE A 179 1.67 -22.40 -30.73
C PHE A 179 3.00 -23.10 -31.01
N ASN A 180 3.67 -22.65 -32.06
CA ASN A 180 4.91 -23.25 -32.54
C ASN A 180 6.07 -22.31 -32.23
N PRO A 181 7.06 -22.72 -31.43
CA PRO A 181 8.28 -21.95 -31.30
C PRO A 181 8.98 -21.79 -32.65
N LYS A 182 9.48 -20.59 -32.93
CA LYS A 182 10.26 -20.34 -34.15
C LYS A 182 11.66 -20.91 -33.98
N GLU A 183 12.13 -21.62 -35.01
CA GLU A 183 13.43 -22.31 -35.01
C GLU A 183 14.63 -21.38 -34.75
N THR A 184 14.50 -20.08 -35.05
CA THR A 184 15.59 -19.10 -34.94
C THR A 184 15.47 -18.15 -33.74
N GLU A 185 14.44 -18.29 -32.90
CA GLU A 185 14.17 -17.36 -31.80
C GLU A 185 14.31 -18.03 -30.41
N ILE A 186 13.98 -17.27 -29.35
CA ILE A 186 14.26 -17.56 -27.94
C ILE A 186 13.60 -18.82 -27.36
N TYR A 187 12.64 -19.42 -28.08
CA TYR A 187 11.91 -20.61 -27.64
C TYR A 187 12.19 -21.84 -28.51
N ARG A 188 13.16 -21.79 -29.43
CA ARG A 188 13.41 -22.84 -30.44
C ARG A 188 13.49 -24.28 -29.88
N ASP A 189 13.96 -24.41 -28.64
CA ASP A 189 14.19 -25.70 -27.97
C ASP A 189 12.96 -26.16 -27.15
N ALA A 190 11.87 -25.37 -27.11
CA ALA A 190 10.61 -25.74 -26.47
C ALA A 190 9.76 -26.64 -27.38
N ALA A 191 8.95 -27.51 -26.77
CA ALA A 191 7.97 -28.31 -27.47
C ALA A 191 6.72 -27.47 -27.80
N PRO A 192 6.16 -27.57 -29.02
CA PRO A 192 4.91 -26.93 -29.39
C PRO A 192 3.75 -27.27 -28.46
N ARG A 193 2.76 -26.37 -28.42
CA ARG A 193 1.51 -26.54 -27.66
C ARG A 193 0.33 -26.27 -28.56
N SER A 194 -0.83 -26.81 -28.20
CA SER A 194 -2.08 -26.53 -28.93
C SER A 194 -3.22 -26.36 -27.94
N SER A 195 -4.18 -25.51 -28.31
CA SER A 195 -5.46 -25.44 -27.62
C SER A 195 -6.22 -26.76 -27.76
N ASN A 196 -7.29 -26.90 -27.01
CA ASN A 196 -8.28 -27.93 -27.20
C ASN A 196 -8.83 -27.88 -28.65
N ALA A 197 -9.16 -29.05 -29.17
CA ALA A 197 -9.88 -29.22 -30.41
C ALA A 197 -11.37 -28.92 -30.17
N ASN A 198 -11.75 -27.65 -30.18
CA ASN A 198 -13.12 -27.24 -29.91
C ASN A 198 -14.00 -27.56 -31.12
N ILE A 199 -15.04 -28.36 -30.90
CA ILE A 199 -16.05 -28.65 -31.94
C ILE A 199 -16.93 -27.41 -32.10
N ILE A 200 -16.96 -26.87 -33.31
CA ILE A 200 -17.82 -25.77 -33.70
C ILE A 200 -19.03 -26.38 -34.41
N ASN A 201 -20.17 -26.38 -33.73
CA ASN A 201 -21.41 -26.87 -34.33
C ASN A 201 -21.95 -25.84 -35.32
N TYR A 202 -22.69 -26.32 -36.32
CA TYR A 202 -23.60 -25.45 -37.06
C TYR A 202 -24.75 -25.08 -36.13
N GLU A 203 -24.71 -23.86 -35.60
CA GLU A 203 -25.73 -23.31 -34.71
C GLU A 203 -27.07 -23.17 -35.47
N ASP A 204 -28.21 -23.23 -34.76
CA ASP A 204 -29.47 -22.76 -35.35
C ASP A 204 -29.26 -21.28 -35.71
N PRO A 205 -29.20 -20.92 -37.00
CA PRO A 205 -28.78 -19.59 -37.41
C PRO A 205 -29.74 -18.51 -36.90
N ALA A 206 -31.01 -18.85 -36.66
CA ALA A 206 -31.99 -17.92 -36.15
C ALA A 206 -31.75 -17.61 -34.66
N ILE A 207 -31.62 -18.66 -33.82
CA ILE A 207 -31.43 -18.50 -32.37
C ILE A 207 -30.06 -17.87 -32.07
N GLN A 208 -29.01 -18.25 -32.80
CA GLN A 208 -27.70 -17.62 -32.64
C GLN A 208 -27.70 -16.16 -33.08
N ALA A 209 -28.34 -15.81 -34.21
CA ALA A 209 -28.42 -14.42 -34.66
C ALA A 209 -29.19 -13.54 -33.65
N GLU A 210 -30.24 -14.09 -33.04
CA GLU A 210 -30.98 -13.40 -31.98
C GLU A 210 -30.12 -13.19 -30.73
N PHE A 211 -29.39 -14.21 -30.30
CA PHE A 211 -28.43 -14.11 -29.19
C PHE A 211 -27.33 -13.07 -29.47
N GLU A 212 -26.72 -13.10 -30.67
CA GLU A 212 -25.67 -12.15 -31.05
C GLU A 212 -26.17 -10.71 -31.13
N LYS A 213 -27.41 -10.52 -31.54
CA LYS A 213 -28.06 -9.20 -31.55
C LYS A 213 -28.28 -8.68 -30.13
N GLU A 214 -28.72 -9.54 -29.20
CA GLU A 214 -28.96 -9.16 -27.81
C GLU A 214 -27.66 -8.73 -27.10
N ILE A 215 -26.54 -9.44 -27.36
CA ILE A 215 -25.25 -9.11 -26.75
C ILE A 215 -24.47 -8.01 -27.49
N ALA A 216 -24.95 -7.51 -28.63
CA ALA A 216 -24.16 -6.70 -29.55
C ALA A 216 -23.60 -5.42 -28.90
N ASP A 217 -24.43 -4.70 -28.15
CA ASP A 217 -24.03 -3.44 -27.51
C ASP A 217 -23.00 -3.68 -26.39
N GLU A 218 -23.22 -4.70 -25.56
CA GLU A 218 -22.30 -5.04 -24.47
C GLU A 218 -20.98 -5.61 -25.01
N LYS A 219 -21.05 -6.47 -26.02
CA LYS A 219 -19.87 -6.99 -26.73
C LYS A 219 -19.08 -5.86 -27.37
N LYS A 220 -19.75 -4.87 -27.97
CA LYS A 220 -19.10 -3.67 -28.53
C LYS A 220 -18.43 -2.85 -27.44
N HIS A 221 -19.11 -2.58 -26.33
CA HIS A 221 -18.53 -1.86 -25.20
C HIS A 221 -17.27 -2.55 -24.65
N ALA A 222 -17.34 -3.87 -24.44
CA ALA A 222 -16.20 -4.67 -24.01
C ALA A 222 -15.03 -4.62 -25.02
N ASN A 223 -15.33 -4.65 -26.33
CA ASN A 223 -14.33 -4.54 -27.39
C ASN A 223 -13.64 -3.17 -27.46
N GLU A 224 -14.29 -2.11 -26.99
CA GLU A 224 -13.77 -0.73 -27.04
C GLU A 224 -12.85 -0.38 -25.86
N ILE A 225 -12.72 -1.27 -24.87
CA ILE A 225 -11.80 -1.10 -23.73
C ILE A 225 -10.36 -1.26 -24.20
N LYS A 226 -9.58 -0.17 -24.14
CA LYS A 226 -8.20 -0.12 -24.63
C LYS A 226 -7.17 0.18 -23.54
N THR A 227 -7.62 0.56 -22.35
CA THR A 227 -6.75 1.05 -21.27
C THR A 227 -7.03 0.31 -19.98
N HIS A 228 -6.02 0.27 -19.10
CA HIS A 228 -6.17 -0.29 -17.76
C HIS A 228 -7.29 0.41 -16.98
N LYS A 229 -7.42 1.74 -17.12
CA LYS A 229 -8.47 2.52 -16.45
C LYS A 229 -9.87 2.06 -16.84
N GLN A 230 -10.12 1.94 -18.14
CA GLN A 230 -11.42 1.50 -18.65
C GLN A 230 -11.75 0.07 -18.22
N ALA A 231 -10.76 -0.83 -18.18
CA ALA A 231 -10.96 -2.21 -17.72
C ALA A 231 -11.34 -2.26 -16.21
N GLU A 232 -10.68 -1.45 -15.38
CA GLU A 232 -11.01 -1.31 -13.96
C GLU A 232 -12.39 -0.66 -13.74
N GLU A 233 -12.74 0.37 -14.52
CA GLU A 233 -14.08 0.99 -14.49
C GLU A 233 -15.17 -0.02 -14.87
N TYR A 234 -14.95 -0.84 -15.90
CA TYR A 234 -15.87 -1.90 -16.28
C TYR A 234 -16.03 -2.94 -15.17
N LYS A 235 -14.92 -3.42 -14.60
CA LYS A 235 -14.91 -4.39 -13.49
C LYS A 235 -15.67 -3.88 -12.27
N ASN A 236 -15.50 -2.61 -11.91
CA ASN A 236 -16.15 -2.02 -10.73
C ASN A 236 -17.66 -1.83 -10.92
N ASN A 237 -18.13 -1.70 -12.17
CA ASN A 237 -19.54 -1.56 -12.53
C ASN A 237 -20.12 -2.84 -13.15
N PHE A 238 -19.45 -3.98 -12.98
CA PHE A 238 -19.80 -5.21 -13.67
C PHE A 238 -21.11 -5.80 -13.12
N ASP A 239 -22.09 -5.99 -14.00
CA ASP A 239 -23.34 -6.68 -13.71
C ASP A 239 -23.43 -7.95 -14.56
N PRO A 240 -23.28 -9.15 -13.94
CA PRO A 240 -23.35 -10.42 -14.67
C PRO A 240 -24.75 -10.76 -15.20
N THR A 241 -25.78 -10.01 -14.78
CA THR A 241 -27.21 -10.20 -15.13
C THR A 241 -27.77 -9.09 -16.01
N LYS A 242 -26.90 -8.22 -16.53
CA LYS A 242 -27.27 -7.06 -17.35
C LYS A 242 -28.15 -7.40 -18.56
N ILE A 243 -27.96 -8.60 -19.12
CA ILE A 243 -28.73 -9.13 -20.25
C ILE A 243 -29.57 -10.30 -19.74
N GLN A 244 -30.88 -10.24 -19.95
CA GLN A 244 -31.79 -11.30 -19.54
C GLN A 244 -31.42 -12.63 -20.22
N ASP A 245 -31.49 -13.74 -19.49
CA ASP A 245 -31.20 -15.09 -19.97
C ASP A 245 -29.75 -15.32 -20.48
N VAL A 246 -28.84 -14.39 -20.21
CA VAL A 246 -27.42 -14.48 -20.54
C VAL A 246 -26.59 -14.27 -19.29
N LYS A 247 -25.75 -15.25 -18.94
CA LYS A 247 -24.73 -15.09 -17.92
C LYS A 247 -23.49 -14.46 -18.55
N ILE A 248 -23.11 -13.29 -18.06
CA ILE A 248 -21.90 -12.61 -18.48
C ILE A 248 -20.75 -13.01 -17.55
N GLU A 249 -19.63 -13.47 -18.10
CA GLU A 249 -18.42 -13.81 -17.35
C GLU A 249 -17.27 -12.85 -17.71
N LEU A 250 -16.79 -12.09 -16.72
CA LEU A 250 -15.65 -11.21 -16.87
C LEU A 250 -14.33 -11.96 -16.67
N LYS A 251 -13.44 -11.89 -17.66
CA LYS A 251 -12.05 -12.36 -17.56
C LYS A 251 -11.12 -11.16 -17.57
N TYR A 252 -10.52 -10.87 -16.42
CA TYR A 252 -9.63 -9.73 -16.23
C TYR A 252 -8.37 -10.14 -15.47
N THR A 253 -7.21 -9.87 -16.08
CA THR A 253 -5.89 -9.97 -15.45
C THR A 253 -5.29 -8.57 -15.36
N ALA A 254 -4.98 -8.14 -14.14
CA ALA A 254 -4.37 -6.83 -13.92
C ALA A 254 -2.92 -6.79 -14.46
N PRO A 255 -2.50 -5.70 -15.13
CA PRO A 255 -1.13 -5.54 -15.59
C PRO A 255 -0.18 -5.40 -14.40
N THR A 256 1.05 -5.87 -14.57
CA THR A 256 2.15 -5.60 -13.64
C THR A 256 3.24 -4.81 -14.35
N LEU A 257 4.28 -4.36 -13.63
CA LEU A 257 5.45 -3.73 -14.26
C LEU A 257 6.12 -4.60 -15.33
N LYS A 258 5.93 -5.92 -15.27
CA LYS A 258 6.59 -6.90 -16.17
C LYS A 258 5.63 -7.54 -17.16
N THR A 259 4.33 -7.56 -16.88
CA THR A 259 3.32 -8.27 -17.67
C THR A 259 2.20 -7.34 -18.09
N TRP A 260 1.72 -7.51 -19.31
CA TRP A 260 0.56 -6.77 -19.79
C TRP A 260 -0.70 -7.31 -19.11
N GLY A 261 -1.71 -6.45 -18.99
CA GLY A 261 -3.02 -6.83 -18.51
C GLY A 261 -3.88 -7.31 -19.67
N SER A 262 -4.87 -8.13 -19.37
CA SER A 262 -5.83 -8.64 -20.36
C SER A 262 -7.26 -8.49 -19.85
N PHE A 263 -8.18 -8.23 -20.79
CA PHE A 263 -9.59 -8.06 -20.53
C PHE A 263 -10.41 -8.65 -21.68
N TYR A 264 -11.41 -9.45 -21.34
CA TYR A 264 -12.50 -9.85 -22.23
C TYR A 264 -13.69 -10.35 -21.44
N VAL A 265 -14.82 -10.47 -22.11
CA VAL A 265 -16.08 -10.92 -21.53
C VAL A 265 -16.59 -12.11 -22.33
N ILE A 266 -17.13 -13.12 -21.65
CA ILE A 266 -17.75 -14.28 -22.27
C ILE A 266 -19.26 -14.23 -22.01
N PHE A 267 -20.05 -14.32 -23.06
CA PHE A 267 -21.50 -14.34 -22.98
C PHE A 267 -22.00 -15.79 -23.07
N HIS A 268 -22.62 -16.27 -22.00
CA HIS A 268 -23.15 -17.63 -21.92
C HIS A 268 -24.69 -17.60 -21.93
N PRO A 269 -25.35 -18.18 -22.95
CA PRO A 269 -26.80 -18.35 -22.89
C PRO A 269 -27.15 -19.30 -21.74
N THR A 270 -28.18 -18.94 -20.97
CA THR A 270 -28.64 -19.78 -19.86
C THR A 270 -29.35 -21.04 -20.38
N PRO A 271 -29.24 -22.19 -19.68
CA PRO A 271 -29.75 -23.46 -20.18
C PRO A 271 -31.28 -23.55 -20.29
N PHE A 272 -32.02 -22.61 -19.69
CA PHE A 272 -33.49 -22.57 -19.67
C PHE A 272 -34.07 -21.24 -20.17
N GLY A 273 -33.23 -20.36 -20.73
CA GLY A 273 -33.66 -19.05 -21.23
C GLY A 273 -34.02 -19.04 -22.72
N ASN A 274 -34.33 -17.85 -23.22
CA ASN A 274 -34.76 -17.63 -24.62
C ASN A 274 -33.73 -18.08 -25.67
N TYR A 275 -32.44 -18.07 -25.32
CA TYR A 275 -31.33 -18.42 -26.22
C TYR A 275 -30.84 -19.86 -26.06
N LYS A 276 -31.68 -20.75 -25.54
CA LYS A 276 -31.32 -22.16 -25.36
C LYS A 276 -30.94 -22.79 -26.71
N GLY A 277 -29.73 -23.33 -26.79
CA GLY A 277 -29.17 -23.92 -28.01
C GLY A 277 -28.21 -23.01 -28.77
N ALA A 278 -28.13 -21.71 -28.42
CA ALA A 278 -27.03 -20.85 -28.84
C ALA A 278 -25.73 -21.26 -28.13
N SER A 279 -24.61 -20.98 -28.79
CA SER A 279 -23.28 -21.23 -28.25
C SER A 279 -22.72 -19.96 -27.59
N SER A 280 -21.83 -20.13 -26.60
CA SER A 280 -21.25 -18.99 -25.88
C SER A 280 -20.30 -18.19 -26.76
N THR A 281 -20.43 -16.87 -26.74
CA THR A 281 -19.66 -15.96 -27.60
C THR A 281 -18.77 -15.07 -26.73
N PRO A 282 -17.44 -15.04 -26.93
CA PRO A 282 -16.57 -14.06 -26.28
C PRO A 282 -16.53 -12.71 -27.02
N SER A 283 -16.17 -11.66 -26.30
CA SER A 283 -15.66 -10.42 -26.87
C SER A 283 -14.23 -10.62 -27.42
N ASN A 284 -13.71 -9.62 -28.13
CA ASN A 284 -12.30 -9.54 -28.47
C ASN A 284 -11.49 -9.46 -27.17
N ARG A 285 -10.32 -10.09 -27.19
CA ARG A 285 -9.34 -9.94 -26.12
C ARG A 285 -8.56 -8.66 -26.29
N ASN A 286 -8.69 -7.78 -25.31
CA ASN A 286 -7.94 -6.54 -25.24
C ASN A 286 -6.75 -6.69 -24.28
N THR A 287 -5.58 -6.26 -24.72
CA THR A 287 -4.36 -6.22 -23.90
C THR A 287 -3.90 -4.79 -23.70
N PHE A 288 -3.49 -4.44 -22.49
CA PHE A 288 -3.06 -3.08 -22.14
C PHE A 288 -1.83 -3.09 -21.25
N LYS A 289 -1.00 -2.06 -21.42
CA LYS A 289 0.23 -1.88 -20.64
C LYS A 289 -0.08 -1.42 -19.22
N TYR A 290 0.90 -1.64 -18.34
CA TYR A 290 0.94 -1.04 -17.02
C TYR A 290 0.78 0.48 -17.08
N ASP A 291 -0.17 1.01 -16.32
CA ASP A 291 -0.41 2.44 -16.18
C ASP A 291 0.06 2.90 -14.81
N HIS A 292 1.20 3.59 -14.77
CA HIS A 292 1.81 4.10 -13.54
C HIS A 292 0.86 5.03 -12.77
N GLN A 293 -0.03 5.76 -13.46
CA GLN A 293 -0.92 6.74 -12.84
C GLN A 293 -1.99 6.07 -11.96
N ILE A 294 -2.61 5.00 -12.44
CA ILE A 294 -3.67 4.29 -11.70
C ILE A 294 -3.12 3.64 -10.43
N PHE A 295 -1.96 3.01 -10.54
CA PHE A 295 -1.31 2.39 -9.39
C PHE A 295 -0.86 3.43 -8.37
N PHE A 296 -0.36 4.58 -8.83
CA PHE A 296 -0.04 5.71 -7.97
C PHE A 296 -1.28 6.23 -7.23
N GLU A 297 -2.39 6.45 -7.94
CA GLU A 297 -3.67 6.88 -7.36
C GLU A 297 -4.19 5.90 -6.30
N LYS A 298 -4.16 4.59 -6.58
CA LYS A 298 -4.57 3.55 -5.61
C LYS A 298 -3.65 3.53 -4.39
N ALA A 299 -2.34 3.70 -4.58
CA ALA A 299 -1.38 3.69 -3.47
C ALA A 299 -1.60 4.85 -2.50
N ILE A 300 -1.97 6.03 -3.02
CA ILE A 300 -2.19 7.23 -2.21
C ILE A 300 -3.63 7.41 -1.74
N GLU A 301 -4.60 6.62 -2.22
CA GLU A 301 -6.04 6.89 -2.05
C GLU A 301 -6.46 7.12 -0.59
N SER A 302 -6.00 6.25 0.31
CA SER A 302 -6.31 6.36 1.75
C SER A 302 -5.75 7.64 2.35
N GLU A 303 -4.52 8.00 1.99
CA GLU A 303 -3.85 9.18 2.50
C GLU A 303 -4.41 10.47 1.89
N TRP A 304 -4.76 10.44 0.61
CA TRP A 304 -5.47 11.51 -0.07
C TRP A 304 -6.75 11.87 0.68
N LYS A 305 -7.59 10.87 0.96
CA LYS A 305 -8.84 11.04 1.71
C LYS A 305 -8.60 11.60 3.11
N ARG A 306 -7.57 11.11 3.82
CA ARG A 306 -7.20 11.62 5.15
C ARG A 306 -6.77 13.08 5.11
N ALA A 307 -5.93 13.45 4.15
CA ALA A 307 -5.46 14.82 3.95
C ALA A 307 -6.63 15.77 3.59
N GLU A 308 -7.59 15.33 2.78
CA GLU A 308 -8.76 16.14 2.41
C GLU A 308 -9.73 16.42 3.56
N GLN A 309 -9.69 15.61 4.63
CA GLN A 309 -10.51 15.80 5.83
C GLN A 309 -9.94 16.85 6.79
N VAL A 310 -8.70 17.32 6.59
CA VAL A 310 -8.10 18.37 7.41
C VAL A 310 -8.81 19.70 7.19
N ARG A 311 -9.46 20.20 8.25
CA ARG A 311 -10.20 21.48 8.24
C ARG A 311 -9.76 22.43 9.35
N LYS A 312 -9.26 21.92 10.48
CA LYS A 312 -8.90 22.71 11.66
C LYS A 312 -7.39 22.92 11.77
N ARG A 313 -6.99 23.98 12.48
CA ARG A 313 -5.58 24.29 12.76
C ARG A 313 -4.87 23.15 13.49
N LYS A 314 -5.51 22.58 14.52
CA LYS A 314 -4.95 21.46 15.29
C LYS A 314 -4.64 20.24 14.42
N ASP A 315 -5.54 19.90 13.50
CA ASP A 315 -5.36 18.75 12.60
C ASP A 315 -4.24 19.02 11.59
N ALA A 316 -4.21 20.21 11.00
CA ALA A 316 -3.15 20.63 10.09
C ALA A 316 -1.77 20.67 10.79
N HIS A 317 -1.72 21.18 12.02
CA HIS A 317 -0.50 21.22 12.83
C HIS A 317 0.02 19.81 13.11
N ASN A 318 -0.85 18.90 13.57
CA ASN A 318 -0.50 17.52 13.93
C ASN A 318 -0.36 16.57 12.73
N TYR A 319 -0.76 16.98 11.54
CA TYR A 319 -0.68 16.13 10.35
C TYR A 319 0.76 15.73 10.08
N THR A 320 1.01 14.42 10.11
CA THR A 320 2.31 13.80 9.81
C THR A 320 2.13 12.92 8.58
N PRO A 321 2.78 13.26 7.45
CA PRO A 321 2.75 12.41 6.25
C PRO A 321 3.21 10.98 6.60
N PRO A 322 2.51 9.93 6.14
CA PRO A 322 2.98 8.57 6.30
C PRO A 322 4.14 8.30 5.33
N VAL A 323 4.81 7.17 5.51
CA VAL A 323 5.73 6.64 4.50
C VAL A 323 4.93 5.74 3.57
N ILE A 324 4.86 6.10 2.29
CA ILE A 324 4.32 5.26 1.21
C ILE A 324 5.49 4.94 0.29
N GLU A 325 5.75 3.65 0.07
CA GLU A 325 6.88 3.22 -0.76
C GLU A 325 6.81 3.84 -2.16
N GLY A 326 7.89 4.47 -2.60
CA GLY A 326 7.97 5.08 -3.93
C GLY A 326 7.24 6.41 -4.10
N VAL A 327 6.70 7.01 -3.02
CA VAL A 327 5.99 8.30 -3.03
C VAL A 327 6.60 9.27 -2.02
N ASP A 328 7.01 10.44 -2.50
CA ASP A 328 7.36 11.59 -1.67
C ASP A 328 6.09 12.37 -1.32
N ILE A 329 5.82 12.56 -0.03
CA ILE A 329 4.65 13.28 0.46
C ILE A 329 5.09 14.56 1.14
N LEU A 330 4.76 15.70 0.53
CA LEU A 330 5.06 17.03 1.06
C LEU A 330 3.81 17.62 1.72
N LYS A 331 3.94 17.98 2.99
CA LYS A 331 2.97 18.80 3.74
C LYS A 331 3.32 20.27 3.54
N GLU A 332 2.46 21.01 2.83
CA GLU A 332 2.54 22.45 2.76
C GLU A 332 1.59 23.07 3.80
N TYR A 333 2.18 23.55 4.89
CA TYR A 333 1.45 24.23 5.95
C TYR A 333 2.31 25.32 6.58
N VAL A 334 1.76 26.54 6.64
CA VAL A 334 2.32 27.65 7.39
C VAL A 334 1.41 27.89 8.59
N GLU A 335 1.97 28.17 9.76
CA GLU A 335 1.18 28.43 10.96
C GLU A 335 0.35 29.73 10.79
N PRO A 336 -0.99 29.70 10.94
CA PRO A 336 -1.80 30.91 10.86
C PRO A 336 -1.56 31.81 12.07
N THR A 337 -1.76 33.11 11.88
CA THR A 337 -1.78 34.08 12.98
C THR A 337 -3.20 34.56 13.22
N ILE A 338 -3.43 35.23 14.36
CA ILE A 338 -4.72 35.85 14.67
C ILE A 338 -5.18 36.75 13.51
N GLN A 339 -4.27 37.49 12.88
CA GLN A 339 -4.56 38.45 11.81
C GLN A 339 -4.59 37.81 10.41
N THR A 340 -3.82 36.76 10.18
CA THR A 340 -3.59 36.21 8.84
C THR A 340 -3.91 34.72 8.81
N PRO A 341 -5.00 34.30 8.12
CA PRO A 341 -5.25 32.89 7.91
C PRO A 341 -4.15 32.30 7.03
N SER A 342 -3.95 31.00 7.14
CA SER A 342 -2.98 30.25 6.36
C SER A 342 -3.67 29.19 5.50
N SER A 343 -2.90 28.33 4.86
CA SER A 343 -3.41 27.22 4.06
C SER A 343 -2.74 25.90 4.40
N PHE A 344 -3.50 24.83 4.23
CA PHE A 344 -3.02 23.46 4.28
C PHE A 344 -3.21 22.80 2.91
N GLN A 345 -2.17 22.11 2.43
CA GLN A 345 -2.18 21.29 1.22
C GLN A 345 -1.20 20.13 1.38
N VAL A 346 -1.51 18.99 0.75
CA VAL A 346 -0.61 17.83 0.68
C VAL A 346 -0.36 17.52 -0.79
N ILE A 347 0.92 17.32 -1.11
CA ILE A 347 1.40 17.02 -2.46
C ILE A 347 2.01 15.63 -2.44
N PHE A 348 1.52 14.77 -3.32
CA PHE A 348 2.01 13.41 -3.53
C PHE A 348 2.83 13.39 -4.82
N THR A 349 4.11 13.04 -4.73
CA THR A 349 5.02 13.01 -5.87
C THR A 349 5.63 11.62 -6.01
N PRO A 350 5.50 10.96 -7.17
CA PRO A 350 6.24 9.74 -7.45
C PRO A 350 7.75 9.99 -7.37
N THR A 351 8.46 9.17 -6.60
CA THR A 351 9.93 9.25 -6.51
C THR A 351 10.57 8.96 -7.89
N ALA A 352 11.66 9.65 -8.21
CA ALA A 352 12.30 9.58 -9.54
C ALA A 352 12.80 8.18 -9.93
N ASN A 353 13.06 7.31 -8.94
CA ASN A 353 13.53 5.93 -9.12
C ASN A 353 12.56 4.88 -8.55
N GLY A 354 11.34 5.27 -8.16
CA GLY A 354 10.36 4.36 -7.56
C GLY A 354 9.51 3.60 -8.57
N ILE A 355 8.68 2.70 -8.05
CA ILE A 355 7.75 1.84 -8.81
C ILE A 355 6.66 2.62 -9.58
N TYR A 356 6.44 3.89 -9.23
CA TYR A 356 5.48 4.79 -9.87
C TYR A 356 6.11 5.80 -10.84
N LYS A 357 7.39 5.61 -11.21
CA LYS A 357 8.11 6.48 -12.14
C LYS A 357 7.33 6.66 -13.45
N GLY A 358 6.95 7.90 -13.76
CA GLY A 358 6.14 8.26 -14.93
C GLY A 358 4.69 8.65 -14.61
N ALA A 359 4.20 8.39 -13.40
CA ALA A 359 2.97 9.01 -12.91
C ALA A 359 3.15 10.51 -12.67
N LYS A 360 2.06 11.27 -12.71
CA LYS A 360 2.04 12.70 -12.41
C LYS A 360 1.75 12.90 -10.92
N SER A 361 2.37 13.91 -10.32
CA SER A 361 2.05 14.33 -8.96
C SER A 361 0.59 14.73 -8.84
N LEU A 362 0.02 14.46 -7.68
CA LEU A 362 -1.34 14.82 -7.35
C LEU A 362 -1.34 15.68 -6.08
N ASN A 363 -2.19 16.71 -6.05
CA ASN A 363 -2.23 17.69 -4.97
C ASN A 363 -3.65 17.77 -4.42
N THR A 364 -3.82 17.68 -3.10
CA THR A 364 -5.13 17.90 -2.50
C THR A 364 -5.59 19.34 -2.73
N LYS A 365 -6.89 19.59 -2.58
CA LYS A 365 -7.41 20.95 -2.62
C LYS A 365 -6.79 21.79 -1.50
N LYS A 366 -6.24 22.95 -1.85
CA LYS A 366 -5.74 23.92 -0.87
C LYS A 366 -6.88 24.42 0.01
N VAL A 367 -6.79 24.19 1.32
CA VAL A 367 -7.81 24.59 2.32
C VAL A 367 -7.30 25.78 3.11
N ILE A 368 -8.14 26.79 3.31
CA ILE A 368 -7.82 27.93 4.18
C ILE A 368 -8.06 27.54 5.64
N ILE A 369 -7.04 27.68 6.47
CA ILE A 369 -7.04 27.38 7.90
C ILE A 369 -7.00 28.71 8.67
N LYS A 370 -8.05 28.97 9.45
CA LYS A 370 -8.10 30.13 10.35
C LYS A 370 -7.33 29.82 11.63
N TYR A 371 -6.93 30.87 12.34
CA TYR A 371 -6.36 30.73 13.67
C TYR A 371 -7.44 30.27 14.66
N GLU A 372 -7.15 29.18 15.37
CA GLU A 372 -7.91 28.59 16.48
C GLU A 372 -6.86 28.10 17.48
N ALA A 373 -6.98 28.41 18.76
CA ALA A 373 -6.00 27.99 19.76
C ALA A 373 -5.95 26.46 19.87
N ILE A 374 -4.74 25.89 19.82
CA ILE A 374 -4.53 24.44 19.88
C ILE A 374 -4.46 23.98 21.34
N ASP A 375 -3.90 24.82 22.20
CA ASP A 375 -3.72 24.55 23.62
C ASP A 375 -4.23 25.69 24.51
N ILE A 376 -4.41 25.38 25.79
CA ILE A 376 -4.87 26.35 26.79
C ILE A 376 -3.81 27.41 27.13
N LYS A 377 -2.52 27.13 26.88
CA LYS A 377 -1.44 28.08 27.15
C LYS A 377 -1.55 29.27 26.19
N GLU A 378 -1.95 29.08 24.94
CA GLU A 378 -2.26 30.17 24.02
C GLU A 378 -3.35 31.09 24.57
N TYR A 379 -4.41 30.53 25.17
CA TYR A 379 -5.45 31.31 25.85
C TYR A 379 -4.90 32.09 27.05
N TRP A 380 -4.12 31.44 27.93
CA TRP A 380 -3.51 32.09 29.09
C TRP A 380 -2.54 33.20 28.68
N ASN A 381 -1.75 32.99 27.62
CA ASN A 381 -0.85 34.01 27.08
C ASN A 381 -1.63 35.22 26.57
N ALA A 382 -2.81 35.00 25.97
CA ALA A 382 -3.65 36.08 25.46
C ALA A 382 -4.23 36.95 26.58
N ILE A 383 -4.69 36.35 27.68
CA ILE A 383 -5.27 37.09 28.82
C ILE A 383 -4.24 37.52 29.88
N GLY A 384 -3.03 36.99 29.82
CA GLY A 384 -1.94 37.22 30.78
C GLY A 384 -1.59 38.70 30.98
N PRO A 385 -1.37 39.50 29.92
CA PRO A 385 -1.10 40.93 30.06
C PRO A 385 -2.21 41.67 30.83
N MET A 386 -3.48 41.32 30.59
CA MET A 386 -4.61 41.94 31.27
C MET A 386 -4.75 41.47 32.72
N THR A 387 -4.46 40.19 32.98
CA THR A 387 -4.40 39.62 34.32
C THR A 387 -3.37 40.36 35.19
N ILE A 388 -2.17 40.61 34.64
CA ILE A 388 -1.11 41.37 35.31
C ILE A 388 -1.56 42.81 35.57
N LYS A 389 -2.16 43.48 34.58
CA LYS A 389 -2.67 44.85 34.71
C LYS A 389 -3.76 44.96 35.78
N PHE A 390 -4.63 43.96 35.91
CA PHE A 390 -5.65 43.91 36.96
C PHE A 390 -5.03 43.68 38.35
N GLN A 391 -4.05 42.79 38.45
CA GLN A 391 -3.38 42.50 39.73
C GLN A 391 -2.59 43.69 40.26
N SER A 392 -2.05 44.55 39.39
CA SER A 392 -1.31 45.76 39.77
C SER A 392 -2.17 46.94 40.24
N VAL A 393 -3.50 46.80 40.29
CA VAL A 393 -4.41 47.88 40.73
C VAL A 393 -4.28 48.07 42.24
N GLU A 394 -3.75 49.18 42.70
CA GLU A 394 -3.55 49.43 44.15
C GLU A 394 -4.26 50.69 44.62
N SER A 395 -4.57 51.61 43.71
CA SER A 395 -5.19 52.89 44.02
C SER A 395 -6.57 53.05 43.38
N LYS A 396 -7.36 53.98 43.91
CA LYS A 396 -8.62 54.43 43.29
C LYS A 396 -8.40 54.96 41.87
N ASN A 397 -7.26 55.59 41.58
CA ASN A 397 -6.93 56.03 40.23
C ASN A 397 -6.71 54.85 39.27
N ASP A 398 -6.08 53.76 39.71
CA ASP A 398 -5.87 52.57 38.88
C ASP A 398 -7.20 51.90 38.51
N ILE A 399 -8.15 51.87 39.45
CA ILE A 399 -9.53 51.40 39.19
C ILE A 399 -10.16 52.22 38.07
N CYS A 400 -9.99 53.54 38.10
CA CYS A 400 -10.54 54.44 37.09
C CYS A 400 -9.85 54.35 35.74
N ASN A 401 -8.54 54.16 35.74
CA ASN A 401 -7.78 53.91 34.53
C ASN A 401 -8.22 52.62 33.84
N LEU A 402 -8.50 51.55 34.60
CA LEU A 402 -9.06 50.32 34.03
C LEU A 402 -10.50 50.50 33.55
N TRP A 403 -11.34 51.21 34.32
CA TRP A 403 -12.73 51.49 33.95
C TRP A 403 -12.81 52.21 32.60
N THR A 404 -12.02 53.28 32.42
CA THR A 404 -11.98 54.04 31.17
C THR A 404 -11.35 53.26 30.03
N HIS A 405 -10.30 52.47 30.29
CA HIS A 405 -9.67 51.57 29.30
C HIS A 405 -10.68 50.62 28.66
N PHE A 406 -11.63 50.08 29.44
CA PHE A 406 -12.65 49.17 28.91
C PHE A 406 -13.86 49.86 28.26
N GLY A 407 -13.87 51.21 28.19
CA GLY A 407 -14.95 52.00 27.58
C GLY A 407 -15.90 52.65 28.57
N GLY A 408 -15.58 52.62 29.87
CA GLY A 408 -16.33 53.31 30.90
C GLY A 408 -16.13 54.82 30.82
N LYS A 409 -17.13 55.62 31.18
CA LYS A 409 -16.97 57.08 31.22
C LYS A 409 -16.19 57.49 32.46
N GLU A 410 -15.29 58.47 32.31
CA GLU A 410 -14.51 59.01 33.43
C GLU A 410 -15.39 59.66 34.50
N SER A 411 -16.46 60.34 34.07
CA SER A 411 -17.49 60.91 34.96
C SER A 411 -18.20 59.87 35.84
N ASP A 412 -18.10 58.59 35.48
CA ASP A 412 -18.69 57.46 36.18
C ASP A 412 -17.69 56.74 37.11
N CYS A 413 -16.47 57.28 37.32
CA CYS A 413 -15.44 56.63 38.13
C CYS A 413 -14.84 57.43 39.31
N PRO A 414 -14.77 56.85 40.52
CA PRO A 414 -15.57 55.70 40.94
C PRO A 414 -17.03 56.17 41.01
N PRO A 415 -17.99 55.31 40.67
CA PRO A 415 -19.37 55.75 40.53
C PRO A 415 -19.91 56.27 41.87
N PRO A 416 -20.67 57.39 41.88
CA PRO A 416 -21.37 57.83 43.08
C PRO A 416 -22.48 56.82 43.48
N PRO A 417 -22.78 56.68 44.78
CA PRO A 417 -23.63 55.62 45.30
C PRO A 417 -25.11 55.96 45.13
N ASP A 418 -25.68 55.79 43.94
CA ASP A 418 -27.14 55.89 43.80
C ASP A 418 -27.85 54.64 44.38
N ASN A 419 -27.12 53.52 44.55
CA ASN A 419 -27.55 52.34 45.31
C ASN A 419 -26.32 51.47 45.67
N PRO A 420 -25.97 51.27 46.95
CA PRO A 420 -24.80 50.48 47.38
C PRO A 420 -24.90 48.98 47.04
N TYR A 421 -26.04 48.50 46.52
CA TYR A 421 -26.26 47.11 46.15
C TYR A 421 -26.27 46.86 44.62
N LYS A 422 -26.04 47.89 43.79
CA LYS A 422 -26.08 47.73 42.33
C LYS A 422 -24.66 47.77 41.73
N PRO A 423 -24.05 46.62 41.40
CA PRO A 423 -22.75 46.60 40.73
C PRO A 423 -22.82 47.31 39.37
N LYS A 424 -21.80 48.10 39.03
CA LYS A 424 -21.63 48.61 37.67
C LYS A 424 -20.78 47.63 36.87
N VAL A 425 -21.24 47.31 35.66
CA VAL A 425 -20.64 46.29 34.79
C VAL A 425 -20.35 46.92 33.43
N ILE A 426 -19.14 46.70 32.92
CA ILE A 426 -18.78 46.96 31.54
C ILE A 426 -18.35 45.67 30.85
N THR A 427 -18.77 45.50 29.61
CA THR A 427 -18.40 44.35 28.77
C THR A 427 -17.61 44.86 27.58
N ASN A 428 -16.41 44.31 27.36
CA ASN A 428 -15.55 44.59 26.22
C ASN A 428 -15.18 43.29 25.50
N THR A 429 -15.38 43.24 24.19
CA THR A 429 -15.11 42.08 23.32
C THR A 429 -14.02 42.32 22.27
N GLU A 430 -13.48 43.53 22.20
CA GLU A 430 -12.51 43.95 21.18
C GLU A 430 -11.08 43.91 21.70
N GLU A 431 -10.88 44.11 23.00
CA GLU A 431 -9.57 44.19 23.64
C GLU A 431 -8.73 42.93 23.45
N ILE A 432 -9.34 41.75 23.65
CA ILE A 432 -8.71 40.45 23.41
C ILE A 432 -9.63 39.68 22.46
N ARG A 433 -9.20 39.53 21.21
CA ARG A 433 -10.00 38.86 20.18
C ARG A 433 -10.44 37.47 20.66
N GLY A 434 -11.73 37.19 20.55
CA GLY A 434 -12.29 35.88 20.94
C GLY A 434 -12.51 35.70 22.45
N VAL A 435 -12.31 36.75 23.25
CA VAL A 435 -12.59 36.75 24.69
C VAL A 435 -13.52 37.90 25.02
N LYS A 436 -14.63 37.59 25.69
CA LYS A 436 -15.52 38.56 26.31
C LYS A 436 -14.98 38.89 27.70
N ILE A 437 -14.61 40.14 27.91
CA ILE A 437 -14.14 40.65 29.19
C ILE A 437 -15.30 41.35 29.90
N ILE A 438 -15.57 40.97 31.13
CA ILE A 438 -16.58 41.61 31.98
C ILE A 438 -15.88 42.21 33.18
N TYR A 439 -15.82 43.54 33.25
CA TYR A 439 -15.27 44.25 34.40
C TYR A 439 -16.39 44.81 35.26
N THR A 440 -16.37 44.46 36.53
CA THR A 440 -17.39 44.82 37.52
C THR A 440 -16.75 45.56 38.67
N VAL A 441 -17.33 46.71 39.03
CA VAL A 441 -16.97 47.48 40.22
C VAL A 441 -18.17 47.49 41.15
N THR A 442 -17.96 47.08 42.41
CA THR A 442 -18.98 47.04 43.46
C THR A 442 -18.53 47.93 44.62
N ASN A 443 -19.38 48.84 45.11
CA ASN A 443 -19.12 49.73 46.25
C ASN A 443 -20.42 50.05 47.03
N TRP A 444 -20.44 50.28 48.36
CA TRP A 444 -19.46 50.99 49.20
C TRP A 444 -19.65 50.78 50.73
N TYR A 445 -18.56 50.76 51.50
CA TYR A 445 -18.35 51.68 52.63
C TYR A 445 -17.14 52.56 52.25
N ASP A 446 -17.03 53.81 52.72
CA ASP A 446 -16.03 54.82 52.30
C ASP A 446 -14.56 54.34 52.19
N TRP A 447 -14.26 53.19 52.79
CA TRP A 447 -12.93 52.61 52.97
C TRP A 447 -12.71 51.26 52.26
N ASN A 448 -13.67 50.66 51.54
CA ASN A 448 -13.50 49.34 50.88
C ASN A 448 -14.18 49.23 49.50
N ILE A 449 -13.43 48.88 48.45
CA ILE A 449 -13.90 48.67 47.07
C ILE A 449 -13.62 47.24 46.60
N GLU A 450 -14.64 46.55 46.07
CA GLU A 450 -14.45 45.26 45.38
C GLU A 450 -14.51 45.44 43.87
N ILE A 451 -13.45 45.01 43.20
CA ILE A 451 -13.38 44.92 41.75
C ILE A 451 -13.29 43.46 41.32
N LYS A 452 -13.94 43.14 40.20
CA LYS A 452 -13.95 41.82 39.58
C LYS A 452 -13.71 41.96 38.09
N ILE A 453 -12.86 41.11 37.53
CA ILE A 453 -12.74 40.94 36.08
C ILE A 453 -12.99 39.48 35.72
N GLU A 454 -13.75 39.26 34.65
CA GLU A 454 -14.06 37.95 34.12
C GLU A 454 -13.57 37.85 32.68
N PHE A 455 -12.92 36.74 32.34
CA PHE A 455 -12.49 36.41 30.99
C PHE A 455 -13.29 35.21 30.50
N ASN A 456 -14.13 35.42 29.49
CA ASN A 456 -15.05 34.41 28.98
C ASN A 456 -14.70 34.14 27.52
N PRO A 457 -14.18 32.96 27.15
CA PRO A 457 -14.05 32.59 25.75
C PRO A 457 -15.38 32.75 25.02
N ILE A 458 -15.37 33.42 23.86
CA ILE A 458 -16.57 33.58 23.04
C ILE A 458 -16.87 32.23 22.38
N GLU A 459 -18.12 31.79 22.49
CA GLU A 459 -18.59 30.55 21.87
C GLU A 459 -18.35 30.58 20.35
N ASN A 460 -17.93 29.45 19.77
CA ASN A 460 -17.62 29.31 18.34
C ASN A 460 -16.56 30.31 17.83
N ASN A 461 -15.56 30.66 18.66
CA ASN A 461 -14.49 31.59 18.33
C ASN A 461 -13.10 30.99 18.64
N ILE A 462 -12.03 31.77 18.48
CA ILE A 462 -10.64 31.26 18.45
C ILE A 462 -10.17 30.56 19.73
N TYR A 463 -10.85 30.72 20.86
CA TYR A 463 -10.53 30.03 22.12
C TYR A 463 -11.65 29.10 22.61
N SER A 464 -12.73 28.88 21.82
CA SER A 464 -13.92 28.15 22.32
C SER A 464 -13.64 26.74 22.79
N ASP A 465 -12.70 26.05 22.13
CA ASP A 465 -12.44 24.62 22.36
C ASP A 465 -11.46 24.38 23.53
N VAL A 466 -10.68 25.38 23.92
CA VAL A 466 -9.58 25.24 24.89
C VAL A 466 -9.60 26.24 26.04
N GLY A 467 -10.24 27.39 25.84
CA GLY A 467 -10.30 28.47 26.82
C GLY A 467 -11.12 28.06 28.03
N LYS A 468 -10.78 28.64 29.18
CA LYS A 468 -11.51 28.43 30.43
C LYS A 468 -12.01 29.76 30.94
N TYR A 469 -13.22 29.75 31.47
CA TYR A 469 -13.74 30.89 32.21
C TYR A 469 -12.83 31.18 33.41
N GLU A 470 -12.35 32.42 33.50
CA GLU A 470 -11.47 32.87 34.57
C GLU A 470 -12.08 34.09 35.26
N ILE A 471 -12.04 34.10 36.60
CA ILE A 471 -12.47 35.24 37.42
C ILE A 471 -11.32 35.66 38.31
N LEU A 472 -11.00 36.95 38.28
CA LEU A 472 -10.14 37.58 39.27
C LEU A 472 -10.94 38.58 40.08
N LYS A 473 -10.67 38.63 41.39
CA LYS A 473 -11.31 39.56 42.33
C LYS A 473 -10.25 40.22 43.19
N LYS A 474 -10.45 41.49 43.51
CA LYS A 474 -9.59 42.24 44.43
C LYS A 474 -10.45 43.15 45.30
N SER A 475 -10.17 43.14 46.60
CA SER A 475 -10.74 44.09 47.57
C SER A 475 -9.64 45.08 47.95
N LEU A 476 -9.95 46.37 47.86
CA LEU A 476 -9.01 47.45 48.10
C LEU A 476 -9.52 48.30 49.26
N LEU A 477 -8.70 48.37 50.32
CA LEU A 477 -8.96 49.21 51.48
C LEU A 477 -8.25 50.54 51.29
N PHE A 478 -9.01 51.64 51.34
CA PHE A 478 -8.48 52.99 51.25
C PHE A 478 -8.55 53.62 52.63
N THR A 479 -7.38 53.95 53.19
CA THR A 479 -7.23 54.62 54.49
C THR A 479 -7.18 56.12 54.35
#